data_AF-A0A0F9KQ19-F1
#
_entry.id   AF-A0A0F9KQ19-F1
#
_cell.length_a   1.000
_cell.length_b   1.000
_cell.length_c   1.000
_cell.angle_alpha   90.00
_cell.angle_beta   90.00
_cell.angle_gamma   90.00
#
_symmetry.space_group_name_H-M   'P 1'
#
loop_
_entity.id
_entity.type
_entity.pdbx_description
1 polymer ?
#
loop_
_entity_poly.entity_id
_entity_poly.type
_entity_poly.pdbx_seq_one_letter_code
_entity_poly.pdbx_strand_id
1 'polypeptide(L)'
;MLEQANQADGTVTSPSPGTSEGTPVFTPEQQAQIDQSTAKAVSDALATAGRDAKTLETDRKANDAARKTLDNERLTLRRSQETAEDAAARTSEDPDAFRNLTASRELRRREEALATERETLEERERNVNATASVANANKIAAELKVDSGTLLKYTDGSEAEMREFAKLLPPQGETTPQTKTSAIKPDPGTGNGVATLSWQQAQQIKNVSDMSDEAYEKFVA
;
A
#
# COMPACT_ATOMS: atom_id res chain seq x y z
N MET A 1 5.80 48.59 62.14
CA MET A 1 6.19 48.33 60.74
C MET A 1 7.51 47.58 60.78
N LEU A 2 7.58 46.45 60.08
CA LEU A 2 8.73 45.80 59.39
C LEU A 2 10.13 45.90 60.01
N GLU A 3 11.04 44.93 59.97
CA GLU A 3 11.16 43.50 59.63
C GLU A 3 12.67 43.19 59.84
N GLN A 4 13.10 41.94 59.66
CA GLN A 4 14.51 41.45 59.56
C GLN A 4 15.25 41.18 60.88
N ALA A 5 16.00 40.09 61.05
CA ALA A 5 16.12 38.81 60.35
C ALA A 5 16.88 37.88 61.32
N ASN A 6 16.34 36.71 61.62
CA ASN A 6 17.05 35.65 62.34
C ASN A 6 17.99 34.95 61.37
N GLN A 7 19.30 35.00 61.63
CA GLN A 7 20.27 34.06 61.08
C GLN A 7 20.60 33.04 62.16
N ALA A 8 20.20 31.79 61.95
CA ALA A 8 20.70 30.65 62.69
C ALA A 8 21.04 29.53 61.70
N ASP A 9 22.35 29.33 61.57
CA ASP A 9 23.09 28.10 61.30
C ASP A 9 22.31 26.93 60.68
N GLY A 10 22.40 26.83 59.36
CA GLY A 10 21.97 25.66 58.60
C GLY A 10 23.15 24.74 58.31
N THR A 11 23.22 23.62 59.04
CA THR A 11 23.90 22.41 58.60
C THR A 11 23.46 22.05 57.18
N VAL A 12 24.33 22.23 56.19
CA VAL A 12 24.09 21.83 54.80
C VAL A 12 24.31 20.32 54.70
N THR A 13 23.28 19.54 55.01
CA THR A 13 23.19 18.15 54.56
C THR A 13 22.79 18.19 53.09
N SER A 14 23.71 17.85 52.19
CA SER A 14 23.45 17.77 50.75
C SER A 14 22.26 16.84 50.45
N PRO A 15 21.19 17.30 49.77
CA PRO A 15 20.22 16.38 49.21
C PRO A 15 20.83 15.74 47.95
N SER A 16 20.99 14.42 47.99
CA SER A 16 21.28 13.59 46.82
C SER A 16 20.18 13.80 45.77
N PRO A 17 20.50 14.18 44.52
CA PRO A 17 19.51 14.27 43.45
C PRO A 17 19.21 12.86 42.95
N GLY A 18 18.19 12.22 43.52
CA GLY A 18 17.61 11.01 42.96
C GLY A 18 16.91 11.36 41.65
N THR A 19 17.41 10.84 40.53
CA THR A 19 16.71 10.87 39.24
C THR A 19 15.50 9.95 39.35
N SER A 20 14.31 10.52 39.52
CA SER A 20 13.05 9.78 39.49
C SER A 20 12.83 9.18 38.10
N GLU A 21 13.16 7.90 37.93
CA GLU A 21 12.70 7.03 36.84
C GLU A 21 11.22 6.65 37.04
N GLY A 22 10.36 7.66 37.22
CA GLY A 22 8.92 7.47 37.32
C GLY A 22 8.28 7.68 35.96
N THR A 23 7.85 6.61 35.30
CA THR A 23 6.83 6.74 34.23
C THR A 23 5.66 7.55 34.79
N PRO A 24 5.22 8.64 34.13
CA PRO A 24 4.12 9.45 34.64
C PRO A 24 2.87 8.58 34.74
N VAL A 25 2.38 8.39 35.97
CA VAL A 25 1.14 7.67 36.23
C VAL A 25 0.01 8.68 36.13
N PHE A 26 -0.72 8.66 35.00
CA PHE A 26 -1.88 9.51 34.79
C PHE A 26 -3.05 9.06 35.68
N THR A 27 -3.84 10.02 36.18
CA THR A 27 -5.09 9.67 36.86
C THR A 27 -6.10 9.10 35.85
N PRO A 28 -7.08 8.29 36.29
CA PRO A 28 -8.11 7.77 35.39
C PRO A 28 -8.86 8.85 34.60
N GLU A 29 -9.11 10.03 35.20
CA GLU A 29 -9.72 11.15 34.48
C GLU A 29 -8.78 11.74 33.41
N GLN A 30 -7.48 11.81 33.68
CA GLN A 30 -6.49 12.28 32.71
C GLN A 30 -6.34 11.30 31.54
N GLN A 31 -6.34 9.99 31.82
CA GLN A 31 -6.29 8.96 30.78
C GLN A 31 -7.53 9.03 29.88
N ALA A 32 -8.74 9.20 30.46
CA ALA A 32 -9.97 9.34 29.67
C ALA A 32 -9.96 10.58 28.76
N GLN A 33 -9.39 11.71 29.21
CA GLN A 33 -9.22 12.89 28.37
C GLN A 33 -8.20 12.66 27.24
N ILE A 34 -7.09 11.96 27.53
CA ILE A 34 -6.11 11.57 26.52
C ILE A 34 -6.77 10.67 25.47
N ASP A 35 -7.50 9.64 25.90
CA ASP A 35 -8.18 8.69 25.01
C ASP A 35 -9.24 9.38 24.14
N GLN A 36 -9.98 10.34 24.70
CA GLN A 36 -10.95 11.12 23.92
C GLN A 36 -10.27 12.05 22.91
N SER A 37 -9.15 12.67 23.28
CA SER A 37 -8.37 13.53 22.39
C SER A 37 -7.71 12.74 21.25
N THR A 38 -7.20 11.53 21.54
CA THR A 38 -6.59 10.65 20.54
C THR A 38 -7.65 10.08 19.61
N ALA A 39 -8.81 9.65 20.12
CA ALA A 39 -9.92 9.20 19.29
C ALA A 39 -10.39 10.30 18.32
N LYS A 40 -10.49 11.55 18.79
CA LYS A 40 -10.84 12.68 17.94
C LYS A 40 -9.76 12.97 16.89
N ALA A 41 -8.49 12.99 17.28
CA ALA A 41 -7.37 13.20 16.36
C ALA A 41 -7.31 12.12 15.27
N VAL A 42 -7.55 10.85 15.63
CA VAL A 42 -7.64 9.73 14.69
C VAL A 42 -8.82 9.92 13.74
N SER A 43 -10.00 10.29 14.26
CA SER A 43 -11.18 10.56 13.43
C SER A 43 -10.95 11.71 12.44
N ASP A 44 -10.35 12.81 12.88
CA ASP A 44 -10.05 13.97 12.05
C ASP A 44 -8.99 13.65 10.98
N ALA A 45 -7.99 12.84 11.34
CA ALA A 45 -6.98 12.34 10.41
C ALA A 45 -7.59 11.43 9.33
N LEU A 46 -8.47 10.50 9.71
CA LEU A 46 -9.17 9.61 8.77
C LEU A 46 -10.11 10.40 7.86
N ALA A 47 -10.84 11.38 8.39
CA ALA A 47 -11.71 12.25 7.59
C ALA A 47 -10.90 13.13 6.60
N THR A 48 -9.70 13.54 6.98
CA THR A 48 -8.79 14.28 6.09
C THR A 48 -8.21 13.36 5.02
N ALA A 49 -7.72 12.18 5.39
CA ALA A 49 -7.24 11.18 4.45
C ALA A 49 -8.32 10.76 3.42
N GLY A 50 -9.58 10.62 3.86
CA GLY A 50 -10.70 10.34 2.95
C GLY A 50 -10.97 11.46 1.94
N ARG A 51 -10.84 12.73 2.37
CA ARG A 51 -10.95 13.89 1.46
C ARG A 51 -9.78 13.96 0.48
N ASP A 52 -8.55 13.73 0.96
CA ASP A 52 -7.36 13.73 0.13
C ASP A 52 -7.39 12.62 -0.92
N ALA A 53 -7.85 11.41 -0.54
CA ALA A 53 -8.03 10.30 -1.46
C ALA A 53 -9.00 10.65 -2.60
N LYS A 54 -10.11 11.34 -2.29
CA LYS A 54 -11.10 11.77 -3.29
C LYS A 54 -10.55 12.86 -4.22
N THR A 55 -9.78 13.80 -3.68
CA THR A 55 -9.08 14.82 -4.47
C THR A 55 -8.09 14.16 -5.44
N LEU A 56 -7.29 13.23 -4.93
CA LEU A 56 -6.30 12.52 -5.72
C LEU A 56 -6.94 11.66 -6.82
N GLU A 57 -8.08 11.04 -6.56
CA GLU A 57 -8.86 10.32 -7.59
C GLU A 57 -9.35 11.29 -8.68
N THR A 58 -9.84 12.47 -8.29
CA THR A 58 -10.30 13.50 -9.22
C THR A 58 -9.15 14.00 -10.09
N ASP A 59 -8.00 14.27 -9.49
CA ASP A 59 -6.78 14.71 -10.19
C ASP A 59 -6.28 13.64 -11.17
N ARG A 60 -6.30 12.36 -10.77
CA ARG A 60 -5.96 11.25 -11.68
C ARG A 60 -6.89 11.21 -12.89
N LYS A 61 -8.21 11.29 -12.68
CA LYS A 61 -9.19 11.32 -13.77
C LYS A 61 -8.98 12.52 -14.70
N ALA A 62 -8.68 13.69 -14.14
CA ALA A 62 -8.37 14.88 -14.92
C ALA A 62 -7.07 14.72 -15.73
N ASN A 63 -6.03 14.13 -15.14
CA ASN A 63 -4.77 13.86 -15.83
C ASN A 63 -4.95 12.85 -16.96
N ASP A 64 -5.70 11.78 -16.73
CA ASP A 64 -6.02 10.78 -17.75
C ASP A 64 -6.82 11.37 -18.91
N ALA A 65 -7.78 12.25 -18.61
CA ALA A 65 -8.52 12.99 -19.63
C ALA A 65 -7.59 13.91 -20.44
N ALA A 66 -6.69 14.66 -19.79
CA ALA A 66 -5.73 15.52 -20.46
C ALA A 66 -4.77 14.73 -21.36
N ARG A 67 -4.28 13.57 -20.90
CA ARG A 67 -3.45 12.65 -21.69
C ARG A 67 -4.19 12.18 -22.95
N LYS A 68 -5.45 11.74 -22.80
CA LYS A 68 -6.28 11.34 -23.95
C LYS A 68 -6.46 12.47 -24.97
N THR A 69 -6.68 13.71 -24.50
CA THR A 69 -6.77 14.87 -25.39
C THR A 69 -5.46 15.10 -26.15
N LEU A 70 -4.33 15.09 -25.46
CA LEU A 70 -3.01 15.25 -26.09
C LEU A 70 -2.71 14.15 -27.11
N ASP A 71 -3.07 12.90 -26.82
CA ASP A 71 -2.87 11.79 -27.74
C ASP A 71 -3.75 11.93 -28.99
N ASN A 72 -4.99 12.38 -28.83
CA ASN A 72 -5.90 12.67 -29.95
C ASN A 72 -5.39 13.84 -30.81
N GLU A 73 -4.88 14.90 -30.19
CA GLU A 73 -4.29 16.03 -30.90
C GLU A 73 -3.05 15.60 -31.69
N ARG A 74 -2.15 14.82 -31.07
CA ARG A 74 -0.97 14.25 -31.73
C ARG A 74 -1.35 13.35 -32.90
N LEU A 75 -2.36 12.50 -32.73
CA LEU A 75 -2.85 11.63 -33.81
C LEU A 75 -3.42 12.45 -34.96
N THR A 76 -4.18 13.50 -34.65
CA THR A 76 -4.79 14.38 -35.66
C THR A 76 -3.71 15.15 -36.43
N LEU A 77 -2.71 15.70 -35.73
CA LEU A 77 -1.57 16.38 -36.33
C LEU A 77 -0.74 15.43 -37.22
N ARG A 78 -0.49 14.20 -36.75
CA ARG A 78 0.22 13.19 -37.54
C ARG A 78 -0.54 12.88 -38.83
N ARG A 79 -1.86 12.68 -38.77
CA ARG A 79 -2.69 12.42 -39.97
C ARG A 79 -2.71 13.58 -40.95
N SER A 80 -2.77 14.83 -40.46
CA SER A 80 -2.76 16.00 -41.34
C SER A 80 -1.41 16.17 -42.04
N GLN A 81 -0.30 15.95 -41.32
CA GLN A 81 1.05 15.91 -41.91
C GLN A 81 1.17 14.80 -42.95
N GLU A 82 0.71 13.59 -42.63
CA GLU A 82 0.76 12.45 -43.55
C GLU A 82 -0.01 12.73 -44.85
N THR A 83 -1.16 13.41 -44.75
CA THR A 83 -1.99 13.80 -45.91
C THR A 83 -1.30 14.87 -46.75
N ALA A 84 -0.67 15.87 -46.11
CA ALA A 84 0.05 16.93 -46.80
C ALA A 84 1.29 16.40 -47.53
N GLU A 85 2.04 15.48 -46.91
CA GLU A 85 3.17 14.77 -47.52
C GLU A 85 2.73 13.94 -48.73
N ASP A 86 1.60 13.23 -48.65
CA ASP A 86 1.06 12.45 -49.76
C ASP A 86 0.66 13.35 -50.95
N ALA A 87 0.03 14.48 -50.65
CA ALA A 87 -0.32 15.46 -51.69
C ALA A 87 0.94 15.99 -52.37
N ALA A 88 1.96 16.40 -51.60
CA ALA A 88 3.22 16.91 -52.11
C ALA A 88 3.99 15.87 -52.94
N ALA A 89 4.07 14.62 -52.46
CA ALA A 89 4.77 13.54 -53.15
C ALA A 89 4.08 13.12 -54.46
N ARG A 90 2.74 13.19 -54.52
CA ARG A 90 1.97 12.91 -55.76
C ARG A 90 2.14 13.99 -56.82
N THR A 91 2.35 15.23 -56.41
CA THR A 91 2.55 16.38 -57.32
C THR A 91 4.02 16.62 -57.65
N SER A 92 4.94 15.85 -57.06
CA SER A 92 6.37 16.04 -57.27
C SER A 92 6.78 15.60 -58.67
N GLU A 93 7.80 16.27 -59.23
CA GLU A 93 8.39 15.90 -60.53
C GLU A 93 9.26 14.64 -60.44
N ASP A 94 9.54 14.15 -59.23
CA ASP A 94 10.27 12.90 -58.98
C ASP A 94 9.32 11.69 -59.04
N PRO A 95 9.49 10.78 -60.04
CA PRO A 95 8.62 9.62 -60.22
C PRO A 95 8.71 8.59 -59.08
N ASP A 96 9.79 8.61 -58.29
CA ASP A 96 10.00 7.65 -57.20
C ASP A 96 9.62 8.20 -55.82
N ALA A 97 9.36 9.50 -55.69
CA ALA A 97 9.05 10.15 -54.41
C ALA A 97 7.86 9.51 -53.68
N PHE A 98 6.75 9.27 -54.40
CA PHE A 98 5.56 8.64 -53.81
C PHE A 98 5.79 7.17 -53.43
N ARG A 99 6.57 6.43 -54.21
CA ARG A 99 6.91 5.02 -53.94
C ARG A 99 7.82 4.91 -52.72
N ASN A 100 8.85 5.73 -52.63
CA ASN A 100 9.78 5.76 -51.49
C ASN A 100 9.10 6.18 -50.19
N LEU A 101 8.19 7.17 -50.24
CA LEU A 101 7.36 7.56 -49.10
C LEU A 101 6.48 6.41 -48.61
N THR A 102 5.83 5.70 -49.53
CA THR A 102 4.97 4.54 -49.21
C THR A 102 5.79 3.41 -48.59
N ALA A 103 6.96 3.10 -49.16
CA ALA A 103 7.86 2.07 -48.65
C ALA A 103 8.39 2.40 -47.24
N SER A 104 8.77 3.66 -47.00
CA SER A 104 9.20 4.15 -45.68
C SER A 104 8.09 4.00 -44.63
N ARG A 105 6.84 4.33 -44.96
CA ARG A 105 5.70 4.18 -44.05
C ARG A 105 5.39 2.72 -43.75
N GLU A 106 5.46 1.86 -44.75
CA GLU A 106 5.27 0.42 -44.57
C GLU A 106 6.33 -0.18 -43.65
N LEU A 107 7.59 0.24 -43.81
CA LEU A 107 8.69 -0.16 -42.93
C LEU A 107 8.45 0.32 -41.49
N ARG A 108 8.09 1.59 -41.30
CA ARG A 108 7.74 2.14 -39.99
C ARG A 108 6.57 1.41 -39.34
N ARG A 109 5.51 1.07 -40.09
CA ARG A 109 4.36 0.30 -39.55
C ARG A 109 4.78 -1.10 -39.10
N ARG A 110 5.69 -1.75 -39.83
CA ARG A 110 6.22 -3.06 -39.43
C ARG A 110 7.07 -2.96 -38.17
N GLU A 111 7.89 -1.92 -38.04
CA GLU A 111 8.66 -1.66 -36.82
C GLU A 111 7.75 -1.38 -35.62
N GLU A 112 6.72 -0.55 -35.78
CA GLU A 112 5.71 -0.29 -34.74
C GLU A 112 4.98 -1.59 -34.36
N ALA A 113 4.59 -2.41 -35.32
CA ALA A 113 3.95 -3.71 -35.06
C ALA A 113 4.86 -4.68 -34.28
N LEU A 114 6.14 -4.78 -34.68
CA LEU A 114 7.12 -5.61 -33.97
C LEU A 114 7.39 -5.11 -32.55
N ALA A 115 7.40 -3.79 -32.33
CA ALA A 115 7.54 -3.21 -31.00
C ALA A 115 6.35 -3.58 -30.11
N THR A 116 5.12 -3.45 -30.62
CA THR A 116 3.91 -3.86 -29.88
C THR A 116 3.89 -5.36 -29.60
N GLU A 117 4.30 -6.19 -30.56
CA GLU A 117 4.34 -7.64 -30.37
C GLU A 117 5.33 -8.03 -29.26
N ARG A 118 6.52 -7.42 -29.23
CA ARG A 118 7.50 -7.61 -28.15
C ARG A 118 6.94 -7.22 -26.78
N GLU A 119 6.28 -6.08 -26.67
CA GLU A 119 5.68 -5.63 -25.42
C GLU A 119 4.61 -6.64 -24.94
N THR A 120 3.75 -7.10 -25.84
CA THR A 120 2.73 -8.10 -25.48
C THR A 120 3.33 -9.45 -25.08
N LEU A 121 4.43 -9.87 -25.72
CA LEU A 121 5.14 -11.09 -25.37
C LEU A 121 5.80 -10.96 -24.00
N GLU A 122 6.48 -9.84 -23.72
CA GLU A 122 7.07 -9.58 -22.40
C GLU A 122 6.01 -9.56 -21.29
N GLU A 123 4.86 -8.94 -21.53
CA GLU A 123 3.75 -8.93 -20.56
C GLU A 123 3.20 -10.35 -20.34
N ARG A 124 3.07 -11.13 -21.41
CA ARG A 124 2.63 -12.53 -21.34
C ARG A 124 3.64 -13.38 -20.57
N GLU A 125 4.93 -13.19 -20.78
CA GLU A 125 6.00 -13.88 -20.04
C GLU A 125 5.99 -13.50 -18.57
N ARG A 126 5.82 -12.21 -18.22
CA ARG A 126 5.68 -11.77 -16.83
C ARG A 126 4.48 -12.42 -16.15
N ASN A 127 3.34 -12.49 -16.82
CA ASN A 127 2.13 -13.11 -16.29
C ASN A 127 2.28 -14.63 -16.13
N VAL A 128 2.91 -15.32 -17.08
CA VAL A 128 3.21 -16.75 -16.98
C VAL A 128 4.17 -17.01 -15.82
N ASN A 129 5.23 -16.23 -15.69
CA ASN A 129 6.20 -16.36 -14.59
C ASN A 129 5.56 -16.09 -13.22
N ALA A 130 4.70 -15.06 -13.11
CA ALA A 130 3.97 -14.78 -11.88
C ALA A 130 2.99 -15.90 -11.51
N THR A 131 2.33 -16.51 -12.50
CA THR A 131 1.43 -17.65 -12.25
C THR A 131 2.21 -18.89 -11.82
N ALA A 132 3.35 -19.15 -12.48
CA ALA A 132 4.24 -20.26 -12.15
C ALA A 132 4.85 -20.11 -10.75
N SER A 133 5.26 -18.90 -10.36
CA SER A 133 5.82 -18.63 -9.03
C SER A 133 4.78 -18.86 -7.93
N VAL A 134 3.53 -18.45 -8.14
CA VAL A 134 2.43 -18.72 -7.19
C VAL A 134 2.15 -20.22 -7.07
N ALA A 135 2.12 -20.95 -8.19
CA ALA A 135 1.93 -22.40 -8.17
C ALA A 135 3.07 -23.12 -7.42
N ASN A 136 4.32 -22.72 -7.67
CA ASN A 136 5.50 -23.25 -6.99
C ASN A 136 5.48 -22.94 -5.49
N ALA A 137 5.17 -21.70 -5.11
CA ALA A 137 5.07 -21.28 -3.72
C ALA A 137 4.02 -22.10 -2.96
N ASN A 138 2.84 -22.33 -3.55
CA ASN A 138 1.79 -23.13 -2.93
C ASN A 138 2.19 -24.60 -2.76
N LYS A 139 2.87 -25.17 -3.76
CA LYS A 139 3.38 -26.55 -3.69
C LYS A 139 4.43 -26.69 -2.58
N ILE A 140 5.43 -25.81 -2.55
CA ILE A 140 6.52 -25.85 -1.55
C ILE A 140 5.99 -25.55 -0.15
N ALA A 141 5.08 -24.57 -0.02
CA ALA A 141 4.37 -24.27 1.22
C ALA A 141 3.65 -25.49 1.78
N ALA A 142 2.94 -26.24 0.93
CA ALA A 142 2.26 -27.47 1.33
C ALA A 142 3.24 -28.59 1.72
N GLU A 143 4.34 -28.76 0.96
CA GLU A 143 5.37 -29.78 1.23
C GLU A 143 6.11 -29.52 2.55
N LEU A 144 6.51 -28.27 2.81
CA LEU A 144 7.35 -27.89 3.96
C LEU A 144 6.56 -27.27 5.11
N LYS A 145 5.23 -27.19 4.98
CA LYS A 145 4.32 -26.55 5.93
C LYS A 145 4.78 -25.13 6.25
N VAL A 146 5.01 -24.29 5.26
CA VAL A 146 5.41 -22.87 5.46
C VAL A 146 4.41 -21.94 4.78
N ASP A 147 4.38 -20.66 5.17
CA ASP A 147 3.45 -19.69 4.57
C ASP A 147 3.85 -19.32 3.13
N SER A 148 2.97 -19.57 2.15
CA SER A 148 3.24 -19.29 0.73
C SER A 148 3.39 -17.80 0.44
N GLY A 149 2.71 -16.94 1.20
CA GLY A 149 2.84 -15.49 1.10
C GLY A 149 4.24 -15.01 1.48
N THR A 150 4.88 -15.67 2.44
CA THR A 150 6.24 -15.38 2.87
C THR A 150 7.26 -15.83 1.82
N LEU A 151 7.05 -16.98 1.17
CA LEU A 151 7.92 -17.42 0.07
C LEU A 151 7.90 -16.42 -1.10
N LEU A 152 6.72 -15.98 -1.53
CA LEU A 152 6.57 -15.03 -2.63
C LEU A 152 7.12 -13.62 -2.33
N LYS A 153 7.19 -13.23 -1.04
CA LYS A 153 7.71 -11.91 -0.64
C LYS A 153 9.23 -11.82 -0.62
N TYR A 154 9.91 -12.93 -0.38
CA TYR A 154 11.35 -12.94 -0.10
C TYR A 154 12.16 -13.77 -1.12
N THR A 155 11.54 -14.27 -2.17
CA THR A 155 12.21 -15.03 -3.24
C THR A 155 11.84 -14.50 -4.63
N ASP A 156 12.67 -14.82 -5.62
CA ASP A 156 12.49 -14.39 -7.01
C ASP A 156 11.36 -15.13 -7.76
N GLY A 157 10.70 -16.10 -7.12
CA GLY A 157 9.70 -16.93 -7.77
C GLY A 157 10.21 -18.31 -8.22
N SER A 158 11.52 -18.54 -8.20
CA SER A 158 12.14 -19.79 -8.65
C SER A 158 11.93 -20.91 -7.64
N GLU A 159 11.72 -22.13 -8.15
CA GLU A 159 11.47 -23.30 -7.30
C GLU A 159 12.66 -23.61 -6.37
N ALA A 160 13.89 -23.39 -6.86
CA ALA A 160 15.12 -23.65 -6.12
C ALA A 160 15.27 -22.71 -4.91
N GLU A 161 15.15 -21.40 -5.12
CA GLU A 161 15.24 -20.42 -4.03
C GLU A 161 14.09 -20.59 -3.03
N MET A 162 12.87 -20.81 -3.50
CA MET A 162 11.72 -21.07 -2.62
C MET A 162 11.92 -22.29 -1.73
N ARG A 163 12.50 -23.38 -2.26
CA ARG A 163 12.81 -24.58 -1.45
C ARG A 163 13.91 -24.32 -0.44
N GLU A 164 14.95 -23.58 -0.78
CA GLU A 164 16.03 -23.28 0.17
C GLU A 164 15.55 -22.34 1.28
N PHE A 165 14.82 -21.29 0.92
CA PHE A 165 14.27 -20.35 1.89
C PHE A 165 13.23 -21.00 2.80
N ALA A 166 12.36 -21.87 2.25
CA ALA A 166 11.38 -22.61 3.04
C ALA A 166 12.01 -23.51 4.13
N LYS A 167 13.22 -24.05 3.93
CA LYS A 167 13.93 -24.83 4.96
C LYS A 167 14.37 -23.98 6.16
N LEU A 168 14.49 -22.67 5.99
CA LEU A 168 14.91 -21.73 7.03
C LEU A 168 13.72 -21.14 7.79
N LEU A 169 12.51 -21.31 7.28
CA LEU A 169 11.31 -20.78 7.91
C LEU A 169 10.76 -21.74 8.97
N PRO A 170 10.18 -21.21 10.07
CA PRO A 170 9.45 -22.04 11.02
C PRO A 170 8.20 -22.62 10.34
N PRO A 171 7.84 -23.88 10.64
CA PRO A 171 6.63 -24.46 10.09
C PRO A 171 5.39 -23.72 10.60
N GLN A 172 4.45 -23.51 9.68
CA GLN A 172 3.18 -22.84 9.84
C GLN A 172 2.38 -23.51 10.95
N GLY A 173 2.12 -22.77 12.03
CA GLY A 173 1.40 -23.24 13.21
C GLY A 173 2.31 -23.63 14.39
N GLU A 174 3.62 -23.78 14.20
CA GLU A 174 4.58 -23.85 15.30
C GLU A 174 5.16 -22.45 15.54
N THR A 175 4.53 -21.70 16.45
CA THR A 175 5.24 -20.64 17.15
C THR A 175 6.34 -21.31 17.96
N THR A 176 7.56 -21.37 17.43
CA THR A 176 8.73 -21.58 18.29
C THR A 176 8.63 -20.55 19.41
N PRO A 177 8.57 -20.97 20.70
CA PRO A 177 8.53 -20.02 21.79
C PRO A 177 9.80 -19.20 21.70
N GLN A 178 9.63 -17.88 21.53
CA GLN A 178 10.71 -16.94 21.78
C GLN A 178 11.27 -17.29 23.16
N THR A 179 12.55 -17.64 23.15
CA THR A 179 13.46 -17.74 24.29
C THR A 179 12.87 -17.27 25.63
N LYS A 180 12.51 -18.26 26.46
CA LYS A 180 12.51 -18.27 27.93
C LYS A 180 12.70 -16.89 28.61
N THR A 181 11.60 -16.19 28.85
CA THR A 181 11.42 -15.42 30.09
C THR A 181 10.39 -16.13 30.94
N SER A 182 10.79 -16.39 32.17
CA SER A 182 10.20 -17.32 33.12
C SER A 182 8.69 -17.20 33.26
N ALA A 183 8.01 -18.36 33.15
CA ALA A 183 6.63 -18.54 33.56
C ALA A 183 6.48 -18.17 35.06
N ILE A 184 5.93 -16.99 35.33
CA ILE A 184 5.25 -16.73 36.59
C ILE A 184 3.83 -17.25 36.40
N LYS A 185 3.47 -18.31 37.14
CA LYS A 185 2.09 -18.81 37.22
C LYS A 185 1.18 -17.69 37.73
N PRO A 186 0.07 -17.36 37.06
CA PRO A 186 -0.98 -16.56 37.68
C PRO A 186 -1.80 -17.47 38.61
N ASP A 187 -1.80 -17.16 39.91
CA ASP A 187 -2.77 -17.67 40.88
C ASP A 187 -4.01 -16.74 40.89
N PRO A 188 -5.24 -17.26 41.15
CA PRO A 188 -6.47 -16.73 40.62
C PRO A 188 -7.11 -15.68 41.53
N GLY A 189 -7.58 -14.60 40.92
CA GLY A 189 -8.26 -13.52 41.63
C GLY A 189 -9.06 -12.63 40.70
N THR A 190 -10.18 -13.17 40.20
CA THR A 190 -11.47 -12.45 40.10
C THR A 190 -11.56 -11.22 39.17
N GLY A 191 -12.16 -11.44 37.98
CA GLY A 191 -13.03 -10.49 37.26
C GLY A 191 -12.34 -9.63 36.18
N ASN A 192 -12.37 -10.04 34.91
CA ASN A 192 -13.39 -9.69 33.88
C ASN A 192 -13.46 -8.16 33.57
N GLY A 193 -13.16 -7.66 32.37
CA GLY A 193 -12.97 -8.35 31.10
C GLY A 193 -12.16 -7.53 30.10
N VAL A 194 -11.20 -8.21 29.46
CA VAL A 194 -10.62 -7.80 28.20
C VAL A 194 -11.64 -8.19 27.12
N ALA A 195 -12.21 -7.20 26.44
CA ALA A 195 -13.17 -7.42 25.37
C ALA A 195 -12.49 -8.11 24.18
N THR A 196 -12.50 -9.44 24.16
CA THR A 196 -12.42 -10.19 22.91
C THR A 196 -13.66 -9.87 22.11
N LEU A 197 -13.52 -9.07 21.05
CA LEU A 197 -14.56 -8.94 20.02
C LEU A 197 -14.94 -10.36 19.56
N SER A 198 -16.18 -10.75 19.82
CA SER A 198 -16.69 -12.02 19.34
C SER A 198 -16.88 -11.95 17.83
N TRP A 199 -16.73 -13.09 17.16
CA TRP A 199 -16.91 -13.22 15.71
C TRP A 199 -18.30 -12.71 15.23
N GLN A 200 -19.29 -12.67 16.12
CA GLN A 200 -20.61 -12.08 15.88
C GLN A 200 -20.60 -10.54 15.77
N GLN A 201 -19.75 -9.83 16.51
CA GLN A 201 -19.58 -8.38 16.35
C GLN A 201 -18.84 -8.01 15.06
N ALA A 202 -17.92 -8.87 14.61
CA ALA A 202 -17.26 -8.69 13.31
C ALA A 202 -18.24 -8.86 12.12
N GLN A 203 -19.29 -9.69 12.26
CA GLN A 203 -20.34 -9.81 11.25
C GLN A 203 -21.33 -8.65 11.26
N GLN A 204 -21.61 -8.00 12.40
CA GLN A 204 -22.45 -6.80 12.43
C GLN A 204 -21.80 -5.62 11.69
N ILE A 205 -20.47 -5.47 11.75
CA ILE A 205 -19.76 -4.43 10.99
C ILE A 205 -19.84 -4.71 9.47
N LYS A 206 -19.82 -5.98 9.07
CA LYS A 206 -19.99 -6.38 7.66
C LYS A 206 -21.38 -6.08 7.13
N ASN A 207 -22.43 -6.37 7.90
CA ASN A 207 -23.81 -6.12 7.48
C ASN A 207 -24.16 -4.62 7.39
N VAL A 208 -23.48 -3.75 8.14
CA VAL A 208 -23.65 -2.29 8.02
C VAL A 208 -22.99 -1.75 6.73
N SER A 209 -21.92 -2.39 6.27
CA SER A 209 -21.26 -2.05 4.99
C SER A 209 -22.08 -2.48 3.77
N ASP A 210 -22.81 -3.59 3.85
CA ASP A 210 -23.64 -4.06 2.72
C ASP A 210 -24.99 -3.30 2.64
N MET A 211 -25.48 -2.73 3.75
CA MET A 211 -26.70 -1.89 3.75
C MET A 211 -26.50 -0.50 3.14
N SER A 212 -25.26 0.01 3.03
CA SER A 212 -25.01 1.33 2.42
C SER A 212 -25.06 1.31 0.88
N ASP A 213 -24.82 0.16 0.27
CA ASP A 213 -24.81 0.02 -1.18
C ASP A 213 -26.23 -0.15 -1.74
N GLU A 214 -27.11 -0.92 -1.05
CA GLU A 214 -28.54 -1.01 -1.42
C GLU A 214 -29.32 0.30 -1.19
N ALA A 215 -28.92 1.11 -0.21
CA ALA A 215 -29.51 2.42 0.02
C ALA A 215 -29.13 3.44 -1.06
N TYR A 216 -27.98 3.26 -1.72
CA TYR A 216 -27.51 4.14 -2.79
C TYR A 216 -28.21 3.85 -4.13
N GLU A 217 -28.51 2.58 -4.43
CA GLU A 217 -29.26 2.23 -5.65
C GLU A 217 -30.73 2.69 -5.63
N LYS A 218 -31.37 2.77 -4.45
CA LYS A 218 -32.74 3.31 -4.33
C LYS A 218 -32.85 4.84 -4.39
N PHE A 219 -31.73 5.56 -4.36
CA PHE A 219 -31.70 7.02 -4.46
C PHE A 219 -31.29 7.52 -5.85
N VAL A 220 -30.77 6.62 -6.71
CA VAL A 220 -30.27 6.92 -8.05
C VAL A 220 -31.19 6.41 -9.18
N ALA A 221 -32.26 5.69 -8.85
CA ALA A 221 -33.37 5.37 -9.75
C ALA A 221 -34.57 6.31 -9.55
#